data_AF-A0A432SFU6-F1
#
_entry.id   AF-A0A432SFU6-F1
#
_cell.length_a   1.000
_cell.length_b   1.000
_cell.length_c   1.000
_cell.angle_alpha   90.00
_cell.angle_beta   90.00
_cell.angle_gamma   90.00
#
_symmetry.space_group_name_H-M   'P 1'
#
loop_
_entity.id
_entity.type
_entity.pdbx_description
1 polymer ?
#
loop_
_entity_poly.entity_id
_entity_poly.type
_entity_poly.pdbx_seq_one_letter_code
_entity_poly.pdbx_strand_id
1 'polypeptide(L)'
;MRIIILISVFLLSLESTAGADGKKVFETYCWGCHHQTAVAFGPPFSEIASKRSAEEIEAMITDPEGVSKIFGYKRNAMPTLKLTPQERKEITAYILSFKPKGGK
;
A
#
# COMPACT_ATOMS: atom_id res chain seq x y z
N MET A 1 -31.42 -33.80 31.34
CA MET A 1 -31.79 -32.80 30.32
C MET A 1 -30.62 -31.84 30.14
N ARG A 2 -29.77 -32.13 29.13
CA ARG A 2 -28.92 -31.21 28.36
C ARG A 2 -28.35 -30.00 29.12
N ILE A 3 -27.29 -30.23 29.90
CA ILE A 3 -26.20 -29.26 30.09
C ILE A 3 -25.49 -29.14 28.73
N ILE A 4 -26.09 -28.40 27.81
CA ILE A 4 -25.39 -27.93 26.61
C ILE A 4 -24.85 -26.59 27.04
N ILE A 5 -23.64 -26.65 27.60
CA ILE A 5 -22.83 -25.48 27.88
C ILE A 5 -22.85 -24.65 26.60
N LEU A 6 -23.40 -23.45 26.74
CA LEU A 6 -23.35 -22.36 25.79
C LEU A 6 -21.88 -22.07 25.48
N ILE A 7 -21.28 -22.87 24.60
CA ILE A 7 -20.07 -22.51 23.89
C ILE A 7 -20.53 -21.43 22.92
N SER A 8 -20.71 -20.24 23.48
CA SER A 8 -20.66 -18.97 22.78
C SER A 8 -19.30 -18.95 22.12
N VAL A 9 -19.23 -19.48 20.90
CA VAL A 9 -18.12 -19.27 19.98
C VAL A 9 -18.11 -17.77 19.73
N PHE A 10 -17.40 -17.06 20.60
CA PHE A 10 -16.97 -15.69 20.40
C PHE A 10 -15.95 -15.78 19.27
N LEU A 11 -16.46 -15.86 18.04
CA LEU A 11 -15.70 -15.59 16.84
C LEU A 11 -15.18 -14.16 16.99
N LEU A 12 -13.96 -14.02 17.52
CA LEU A 12 -13.18 -12.82 17.30
C LEU A 12 -13.03 -12.72 15.78
N SER A 13 -13.88 -11.91 15.17
CA SER A 13 -13.58 -11.31 13.88
C SER A 13 -12.26 -10.59 14.08
N LEU A 14 -11.17 -11.21 13.61
CA LEU A 14 -9.89 -10.54 13.47
C LEU A 14 -10.09 -9.55 12.33
N GLU A 15 -10.61 -8.37 12.67
CA GLU A 15 -10.73 -7.27 11.73
C GLU A 15 -9.30 -6.83 11.41
N SER A 16 -8.79 -7.30 10.26
CA SER A 16 -7.54 -6.81 9.70
C SER A 16 -7.65 -5.30 9.53
N THR A 17 -6.92 -4.53 10.34
CA THR A 17 -6.82 -3.06 10.27
C THR A 17 -5.97 -2.59 9.09
N ALA A 18 -6.03 -3.29 7.95
CA ALA A 18 -5.15 -3.13 6.80
C ALA A 18 -5.11 -1.70 6.22
N GLY A 19 -6.06 -0.83 6.58
CA GLY A 19 -6.09 0.58 6.17
C GLY A 19 -5.53 1.60 7.17
N ALA A 20 -5.60 1.34 8.50
CA ALA A 20 -5.15 2.31 9.51
C ALA A 20 -3.61 2.40 9.54
N ASP A 21 -2.95 1.26 9.35
CA ASP A 21 -1.51 1.15 9.42
C ASP A 21 -0.81 1.67 8.14
N GLY A 22 -1.42 1.46 6.97
CA GLY A 22 -0.87 1.96 5.69
C GLY A 22 -0.81 3.49 5.59
N LYS A 23 -1.80 4.21 6.16
CA LYS A 23 -1.75 5.68 6.26
C LYS A 23 -0.57 6.16 7.10
N LYS A 24 -0.25 5.46 8.19
CA LYS A 24 0.89 5.79 9.04
C LYS A 24 2.22 5.59 8.31
N VAL A 25 2.37 4.48 7.56
CA VAL A 25 3.54 4.25 6.70
C VAL A 25 3.67 5.35 5.65
N PHE A 26 2.56 5.74 5.03
CA PHE A 26 2.52 6.85 4.06
C PHE A 26 3.02 8.16 4.67
N GLU A 27 2.48 8.57 5.81
CA GLU A 27 2.86 9.82 6.49
C GLU A 27 4.31 9.80 6.97
N THR A 28 4.85 8.62 7.29
CA THR A 28 6.23 8.45 7.78
C THR A 28 7.25 8.49 6.64
N TYR A 29 6.98 7.82 5.52
CA TYR A 29 8.01 7.54 4.49
C TYR A 29 7.71 8.12 3.11
N CYS A 30 6.45 8.34 2.77
CA CYS A 30 6.04 8.59 1.38
C CYS A 30 5.49 10.01 1.15
N TRP A 31 4.88 10.63 2.17
CA TRP A 31 4.21 11.93 2.11
C TRP A 31 5.09 13.06 1.57
N GLY A 32 6.39 13.04 1.84
CA GLY A 32 7.33 14.06 1.36
C GLY A 32 7.45 14.13 -0.16
N CYS A 33 7.14 13.04 -0.87
CA CYS A 33 7.32 12.93 -2.32
C CYS A 33 6.02 12.63 -3.07
N HIS A 34 5.08 11.92 -2.46
CA HIS A 34 3.83 11.50 -3.11
C HIS A 34 2.62 12.12 -2.43
N HIS A 35 1.66 12.56 -3.24
CA HIS A 35 0.32 12.90 -2.79
C HIS A 35 -0.69 11.86 -3.29
N GLN A 36 -1.81 11.70 -2.60
CA GLN A 36 -2.76 10.65 -2.91
C GLN A 36 -3.44 10.86 -4.27
N THR A 37 -3.73 12.11 -4.65
CA THR A 37 -4.55 12.44 -5.82
C THR A 37 -3.95 13.50 -6.76
N ALA A 38 -2.83 14.09 -6.40
CA ALA A 38 -2.19 15.17 -7.16
C ALA A 38 -0.71 14.86 -7.41
N VAL A 39 -0.14 15.40 -8.49
CA VAL A 39 1.30 15.25 -8.75
C VAL A 39 2.08 16.04 -7.69
N ALA A 40 3.14 15.42 -7.17
CA ALA A 40 4.13 16.04 -6.29
C ALA A 40 5.53 15.80 -6.88
N PHE A 41 6.52 15.39 -6.09
CA PHE A 41 7.81 14.94 -6.64
C PHE A 41 7.68 13.59 -7.36
N GLY A 42 6.80 12.73 -6.86
CA GLY A 42 6.38 11.48 -7.50
C GLY A 42 4.95 11.57 -8.06
N PRO A 43 4.55 10.57 -8.87
CA PRO A 43 3.18 10.48 -9.39
C PRO A 43 2.16 10.27 -8.26
N PRO A 44 0.90 10.67 -8.45
CA PRO A 44 -0.13 10.47 -7.45
C PRO A 44 -0.46 8.98 -7.26
N PHE A 45 -0.91 8.61 -6.05
CA PHE A 45 -1.34 7.24 -5.78
C PHE A 45 -2.51 6.80 -6.65
N SER A 46 -3.42 7.71 -7.01
CA SER A 46 -4.50 7.41 -7.96
C SER A 46 -3.98 6.96 -9.34
N GLU A 47 -2.87 7.53 -9.82
CA GLU A 47 -2.23 7.11 -11.07
C GLU A 47 -1.51 5.78 -10.89
N ILE A 48 -0.73 5.63 -9.81
CA ILE A 48 -0.01 4.40 -9.49
C ILE A 48 -1.00 3.22 -9.39
N ALA A 49 -2.08 3.38 -8.63
CA ALA A 49 -3.12 2.36 -8.43
C ALA A 49 -3.91 2.02 -9.71
N SER A 50 -3.90 2.93 -10.69
CA SER A 50 -4.52 2.67 -12.00
C SER A 50 -3.60 1.88 -12.94
N LYS A 51 -2.27 2.08 -12.81
CA LYS A 51 -1.28 1.55 -13.77
C LYS A 51 -0.54 0.32 -13.28
N ARG A 52 -0.49 0.06 -11.97
CA ARG A 52 0.39 -0.95 -11.37
C ARG A 52 -0.37 -1.99 -10.56
N SER A 53 0.13 -3.22 -10.59
CA SER A 53 -0.30 -4.30 -9.70
C SER A 53 0.28 -4.13 -8.29
N ALA A 54 -0.21 -4.91 -7.32
CA ALA A 54 0.35 -4.93 -5.98
C ALA A 54 1.82 -5.34 -5.98
N GLU A 55 2.18 -6.35 -6.78
CA GLU A 55 3.54 -6.87 -6.92
C GLU A 55 4.47 -5.83 -7.53
N GLU A 56 4.02 -5.08 -8.54
CA GLU A 56 4.78 -3.99 -9.14
C GLU A 56 5.03 -2.84 -8.15
N ILE A 57 4.04 -2.51 -7.31
CA ILE A 57 4.18 -1.49 -6.25
C ILE A 57 5.17 -1.96 -5.20
N GLU A 58 5.06 -3.20 -4.72
CA GLU A 58 5.99 -3.77 -3.75
C GLU A 58 7.41 -3.88 -4.31
N ALA A 59 7.56 -4.24 -5.58
CA ALA A 59 8.86 -4.31 -6.25
C ALA A 59 9.52 -2.93 -6.31
N MET A 60 8.77 -1.89 -6.72
CA MET A 60 9.28 -0.51 -6.76
C MET A 60 9.71 -0.02 -5.37
N ILE A 61 8.98 -0.37 -4.32
CA ILE A 61 9.33 -0.01 -2.94
C ILE A 61 10.61 -0.75 -2.49
N THR A 62 10.79 -2.00 -2.92
CA THR A 62 11.91 -2.87 -2.51
C THR A 62 13.21 -2.51 -3.23
N ASP A 63 13.14 -2.27 -4.54
CA ASP A 63 14.29 -1.90 -5.38
C ASP A 63 13.92 -0.75 -6.33
N PRO A 64 13.84 0.49 -5.80
CA PRO A 64 13.46 1.64 -6.62
C PRO A 64 14.50 1.94 -7.72
N GLU A 65 15.77 1.60 -7.52
CA GLU A 65 16.81 1.84 -8.53
C GLU A 65 16.65 0.91 -9.73
N GLY A 66 16.48 -0.39 -9.51
CA GLY A 66 16.30 -1.36 -10.58
C GLY A 66 14.93 -1.25 -11.24
N VAL A 67 13.86 -1.22 -10.43
CA VAL A 67 12.48 -1.25 -10.95
C VAL A 67 12.10 0.04 -11.67
N SER A 68 12.64 1.20 -11.26
CA SER A 68 12.41 2.44 -12.02
C SER A 68 12.91 2.36 -13.46
N LYS A 69 14.04 1.69 -13.71
CA LYS A 69 14.59 1.47 -15.05
C LYS A 69 13.67 0.54 -15.87
N ILE A 70 13.17 -0.52 -15.25
CA ILE A 70 12.19 -1.45 -15.85
C ILE A 70 10.90 -0.70 -16.23
N PHE A 71 10.46 0.23 -15.39
CA PHE A 71 9.30 1.10 -15.67
C PHE A 71 9.58 2.21 -16.68
N GLY A 72 10.81 2.34 -17.18
CA GLY A 72 11.19 3.29 -18.23
C GLY A 72 11.56 4.69 -17.74
N TYR A 73 11.76 4.88 -16.44
CA TYR A 73 12.20 6.18 -15.92
C TYR A 73 13.66 6.46 -16.27
N LYS A 74 13.93 7.66 -16.79
CA LYS A 74 15.29 8.12 -17.12
C LYS A 74 16.14 8.42 -15.87
N ARG A 75 15.51 8.79 -14.76
CA ARG A 75 16.14 9.10 -13.47
C ARG A 75 15.24 8.58 -12.35
N ASN A 76 15.85 8.05 -11.30
CA ASN A 76 15.15 7.65 -10.08
C ASN A 76 15.42 8.65 -8.96
N ALA A 77 14.36 9.20 -8.39
CA ALA A 77 14.42 10.03 -7.18
C ALA A 77 13.87 9.30 -5.94
N MET A 78 13.28 8.12 -6.11
CA MET A 78 12.74 7.35 -4.99
C MET A 78 13.90 6.68 -4.23
N PRO A 79 14.10 7.03 -2.95
CA PRO A 79 15.18 6.45 -2.15
C PRO A 79 14.84 5.01 -1.75
N THR A 80 15.85 4.22 -1.41
CA THR A 80 15.65 2.93 -0.76
C THR A 80 15.06 3.14 0.63
N LEU A 81 13.89 2.55 0.87
CA LEU A 81 13.19 2.62 2.16
C LEU A 81 13.43 1.34 2.96
N LYS A 82 13.63 1.47 4.26
CA LYS A 82 13.74 0.32 5.18
C LYS A 82 12.37 0.01 5.78
N LEU A 83 11.49 -0.59 4.97
CA LEU A 83 10.19 -1.08 5.44
C LEU A 83 10.28 -2.54 5.85
N THR A 84 9.58 -2.89 6.92
CA THR A 84 9.28 -4.28 7.26
C THR A 84 8.38 -4.92 6.19
N PRO A 85 8.34 -6.26 6.10
CA PRO A 85 7.40 -6.93 5.20
C PRO A 85 5.93 -6.56 5.41
N GLN A 86 5.56 -6.24 6.66
CA GLN A 86 4.20 -5.86 7.00
C GLN A 86 3.88 -4.42 6.55
N GLU A 87 4.76 -3.46 6.88
CA GLU A 87 4.60 -2.06 6.44
C GLU A 87 4.52 -1.96 4.91
N ARG A 88 5.32 -2.77 4.19
CA ARG A 88 5.28 -2.81 2.72
C ARG A 88 3.92 -3.28 2.20
N LYS A 89 3.31 -4.30 2.80
CA LYS A 89 1.97 -4.77 2.41
C LYS A 89 0.91 -3.70 2.70
N GLU A 90 1.01 -3.05 3.85
CA GLU A 90 0.07 -2.02 4.29
C GLU A 90 0.11 -0.78 3.41
N ILE A 91 1.31 -0.28 3.06
CA ILE A 91 1.42 0.87 2.15
C ILE A 91 0.96 0.52 0.74
N THR A 92 1.21 -0.71 0.26
CA THR A 92 0.69 -1.17 -1.03
C THR A 92 -0.84 -1.19 -1.05
N ALA A 93 -1.46 -1.75 -0.01
CA ALA A 93 -2.92 -1.73 0.13
C ALA A 93 -3.48 -0.30 0.21
N TYR A 94 -2.80 0.59 0.95
CA TYR A 94 -3.18 2.00 1.05
C TYR A 94 -3.09 2.71 -0.31
N ILE A 95 -2.01 2.53 -1.08
CA ILE A 95 -1.87 3.08 -2.44
C ILE A 95 -3.01 2.60 -3.33
N LEU A 96 -3.28 1.29 -3.35
CA LEU A 96 -4.32 0.69 -4.18
C LEU A 96 -5.74 1.17 -3.83
N SER A 97 -5.97 1.59 -2.58
CA SER A 97 -7.26 2.16 -2.17
C SER A 97 -7.63 3.46 -2.90
N PHE A 98 -6.66 4.13 -3.54
CA PHE A 98 -6.88 5.35 -4.34
C PHE A 98 -7.21 5.09 -5.81
N LYS A 99 -7.44 3.83 -6.22
CA LYS A 99 -7.87 3.51 -7.58
C LYS A 99 -9.21 4.21 -7.89
N PRO A 100 -9.29 5.06 -8.94
CA PRO A 100 -10.52 5.77 -9.27
C PRO A 100 -11.68 4.82 -9.59
N LYS A 101 -12.86 5.08 -9.02
CA LYS A 101 -14.09 4.35 -9.37
C LYS A 101 -14.60 4.87 -10.72
N GLY A 102 -14.37 4.11 -11.79
CA GLY A 102 -14.84 4.44 -13.14
C GLY A 102 -13.75 4.71 -14.18
N GLY A 103 -12.51 4.25 -13.97
CA GLY A 103 -11.47 4.31 -14.99
C GLY A 103 -11.89 3.55 -16.25
N LYS A 104 -12.07 4.28 -17.35
CA LYS A 104 -11.89 3.72 -18.70
C LYS A 104 -10.42 3.45 -18.94
#